data_AF-A0A7J8PPA7-F1
#
_entry.id   AF-A0A7J8PPA7-F1
#
_cell.length_a   1.000
_cell.length_b   1.000
_cell.length_c   1.000
_cell.angle_alpha   90.00
_cell.angle_beta   90.00
_cell.angle_gamma   90.00
#
_symmetry.space_group_name_H-M   'P 1'
#
loop_
_entity.id
_entity.type
_entity.pdbx_description
1 polymer ?
#
loop_
_entity_poly.entity_id
_entity_poly.type
_entity_poly.pdbx_seq_one_letter_code
_entity_poly.pdbx_strand_id
1 'polypeptide(L)'
;DSKGVLNCATQEVKDLYHLLEHDFLPLDSASKIQPLLPKISKLGGKLASASSVPEVQLSKYVPALEKLSTLRLLKQVEKISIDAVKHKFIAMKVDHVKGVVLFGNMRLESDKLHDHLTLFAESLNKARAMIYPSTEKASKLSEVLPGLEEIVDKEQKILLARKSIIEKRKEEQERQLLEMEREEESKRQMLQKKTEEAEKKRLAAVFEQQRAERIRKRSGSLKRHSSDYACVQEKLTKQTLLEQAMSEQLKERQEQEKRLQKVAKTMDHLERAKREEAAPLIEAAFQRRLVEEKVLHEREQQSASTDVLSSFAFPYLEGKGSVYMLEVELSRQHHDGDLKEKNRLARMLENKMIFQERVISRRQAEFDQWRLER
;
A
#
# COMPACT_ATOMS: atom_id res chain seq x y z
N ASP A 1 42.48 61.07 -1.51
CA ASP A 1 41.06 61.37 -1.22
C ASP A 1 40.11 60.70 -2.22
N SER A 2 39.84 59.40 -2.05
CA SER A 2 38.91 58.63 -2.92
C SER A 2 37.86 57.83 -2.15
N LYS A 3 37.89 57.86 -0.81
CA LYS A 3 36.90 57.18 0.03
C LYS A 3 35.58 57.97 -0.02
N GLY A 4 34.56 57.39 -0.64
CA GLY A 4 33.20 57.94 -0.65
C GLY A 4 32.72 58.53 -1.98
N VAL A 5 33.55 58.60 -3.03
CA VAL A 5 33.14 59.09 -4.36
C VAL A 5 32.03 58.21 -4.96
N LEU A 6 32.10 56.90 -4.74
CA LEU A 6 31.05 55.97 -5.13
C LEU A 6 29.71 56.27 -4.47
N ASN A 7 29.67 56.82 -3.24
CA ASN A 7 28.40 57.10 -2.55
C ASN A 7 27.58 58.18 -3.28
N CYS A 8 28.26 59.12 -3.94
CA CYS A 8 27.67 60.20 -4.72
C CYS A 8 27.25 59.80 -6.14
N ALA A 9 27.57 58.57 -6.58
CA ALA A 9 27.22 58.07 -7.90
C ALA A 9 25.78 57.50 -7.95
N THR A 10 25.18 57.50 -9.14
CA THR A 10 23.90 56.82 -9.41
C THR A 10 24.02 55.32 -9.18
N GLN A 11 22.90 54.69 -8.85
CA GLN A 11 22.87 53.26 -8.54
C GLN A 11 23.43 52.40 -9.69
N GLU A 12 23.12 52.75 -10.93
CA GLU A 12 23.59 52.05 -12.14
C GLU A 12 25.12 52.05 -12.28
N VAL A 13 25.79 53.13 -11.85
CA VAL A 13 27.26 53.24 -11.89
C VAL A 13 27.88 52.47 -10.72
N LYS A 14 27.22 52.45 -9.56
CA LYS A 14 27.62 51.60 -8.41
C LYS A 14 27.54 50.12 -8.78
N ASP A 15 26.42 49.70 -9.36
CA ASP A 15 26.18 48.31 -9.77
C ASP A 15 27.21 47.87 -10.81
N LEU A 16 27.49 48.72 -11.81
CA LEU A 16 28.51 48.44 -12.81
C LEU A 16 29.92 48.31 -12.21
N TYR A 17 30.28 49.20 -11.27
CA TYR A 17 31.56 49.13 -10.57
C TYR A 17 31.71 47.82 -9.78
N HIS A 18 30.67 47.41 -9.05
CA HIS A 18 30.67 46.13 -8.32
C HIS A 18 30.79 44.93 -9.26
N LEU A 19 30.03 44.91 -10.35
CA LEU A 19 30.08 43.85 -11.37
C LEU A 19 31.46 43.70 -12.03
N LEU A 20 32.16 44.81 -12.27
CA LEU A 20 33.46 44.80 -12.94
C LEU A 20 34.62 44.49 -11.98
N GLU A 21 34.60 45.08 -10.79
CA GLU A 21 35.74 45.01 -9.87
C GLU A 21 35.66 43.83 -8.89
N HIS A 22 34.48 43.56 -8.35
CA HIS A 22 34.30 42.63 -7.24
C HIS A 22 33.70 41.28 -7.66
N ASP A 23 32.79 41.27 -8.62
CA ASP A 23 32.13 40.03 -9.02
C ASP A 23 32.99 39.18 -9.97
N PHE A 24 32.96 37.87 -9.73
CA PHE A 24 33.62 36.87 -10.56
C PHE A 24 32.56 36.01 -11.26
N LEU A 25 32.09 36.48 -12.41
CA LEU A 25 31.01 35.88 -13.20
C LEU A 25 31.48 35.67 -14.65
N PRO A 26 32.24 34.59 -14.91
CA PRO A 26 32.92 34.34 -16.19
C PRO A 26 31.99 34.02 -17.36
N LEU A 27 30.68 33.87 -17.13
CA LEU A 27 29.68 33.59 -18.18
C LEU A 27 28.54 34.60 -18.17
N ASP A 28 28.13 35.07 -16.98
CA ASP A 28 26.94 35.92 -16.83
C ASP A 28 27.25 37.43 -16.78
N SER A 29 28.52 37.83 -16.66
CA SER A 29 28.90 39.24 -16.52
C SER A 29 28.46 40.09 -17.73
N ALA A 30 28.58 39.57 -18.95
CA ALA A 30 28.12 40.26 -20.16
C ALA A 30 26.61 40.53 -20.12
N SER A 31 25.81 39.53 -19.77
CA SER A 31 24.34 39.62 -19.68
C SER A 31 23.86 40.64 -18.63
N LYS A 32 24.63 40.81 -17.55
CA LYS A 32 24.31 41.77 -16.47
C LYS A 32 24.77 43.20 -16.78
N ILE A 33 25.87 43.36 -17.51
CA ILE A 33 26.45 44.68 -17.86
C ILE A 33 25.73 45.32 -19.04
N GLN A 34 25.33 44.53 -20.04
CA GLN A 34 24.66 45.01 -21.25
C GLN A 34 23.43 45.92 -21.00
N PRO A 35 22.50 45.63 -20.06
CA PRO A 35 21.36 46.51 -19.79
C PRO A 35 21.69 47.79 -19.01
N LEU A 36 22.88 47.88 -18.38
CA LEU A 36 23.30 49.05 -17.60
C LEU A 36 23.94 50.13 -18.50
N LEU A 37 24.66 49.73 -19.54
CA LEU A 37 25.31 50.63 -20.50
C LEU A 37 24.38 51.67 -21.16
N PRO A 38 23.20 51.30 -21.70
CA PRO A 38 22.28 52.27 -22.29
C PRO A 38 21.62 53.19 -21.25
N LYS A 39 21.51 52.75 -19.99
CA LYS A 39 21.01 53.60 -18.90
C LYS A 39 22.04 54.65 -18.50
N ILE A 40 23.30 54.25 -18.39
CA ILE A 40 24.44 55.17 -18.14
C ILE A 40 24.63 56.16 -19.29
N SER A 41 24.37 55.74 -20.54
CA SER A 41 24.43 56.66 -21.69
C SER A 41 23.41 57.80 -21.61
N LYS A 42 22.30 57.62 -20.88
CA LYS A 42 21.27 58.65 -20.67
C LYS A 42 21.58 59.55 -19.49
N LEU A 43 22.60 59.22 -18.69
CA LEU A 43 23.07 60.03 -17.58
C LEU A 43 24.03 61.09 -18.12
N GLY A 44 23.64 62.35 -18.00
CA GLY A 44 24.41 63.50 -18.47
C GLY A 44 23.49 64.64 -18.88
N GLY A 45 23.67 65.80 -18.25
CA GLY A 45 22.85 66.98 -18.52
C GLY A 45 23.33 68.21 -17.75
N LYS A 46 22.89 69.39 -18.21
CA LYS A 46 23.24 70.70 -17.67
C LYS A 46 23.04 70.78 -16.15
N LEU A 47 24.16 70.84 -15.42
CA LEU A 47 24.19 71.20 -14.01
C LEU A 47 24.06 72.73 -13.89
N ALA A 48 22.86 73.25 -14.14
CA ALA A 48 22.51 74.67 -14.14
C ALA A 48 23.27 75.56 -15.15
N SER A 49 22.57 76.53 -15.75
CA SER A 49 23.11 77.43 -16.79
C SER A 49 24.23 78.37 -16.33
N ALA A 50 24.63 78.33 -15.05
CA ALA A 50 25.64 79.19 -14.43
C ALA A 50 26.92 78.45 -13.97
N SER A 51 27.04 77.14 -14.24
CA SER A 51 28.23 76.36 -13.88
C SER A 51 29.34 76.55 -14.92
N SER A 52 30.55 76.92 -14.49
CA SER A 52 31.74 77.02 -15.38
C SER A 52 32.37 75.67 -15.72
N VAL A 53 31.78 74.57 -15.23
CA VAL A 53 32.29 73.21 -15.43
C VAL A 53 31.77 72.66 -16.77
N PRO A 54 32.65 72.20 -17.68
CA PRO A 54 32.23 71.64 -18.96
C PRO A 54 31.30 70.43 -18.78
N GLU A 55 30.20 70.41 -19.53
CA GLU A 55 29.17 69.37 -19.47
C GLU A 55 29.75 68.02 -19.89
N VAL A 56 29.90 67.09 -18.94
CA VAL A 56 30.43 65.75 -19.20
C VAL A 56 29.28 64.82 -19.59
N GLN A 57 29.20 64.47 -20.87
CA GLN A 57 28.30 63.42 -21.35
C GLN A 57 28.93 62.04 -21.11
N LEU A 58 28.28 61.20 -20.29
CA LEU A 58 28.78 59.85 -19.97
C LEU A 58 28.73 58.88 -21.17
N SER A 59 27.94 59.20 -22.20
CA SER A 59 27.87 58.47 -23.47
C SER A 59 29.24 58.25 -24.12
N LYS A 60 30.16 59.22 -23.99
CA LYS A 60 31.52 59.14 -24.55
C LYS A 60 32.35 57.99 -23.97
N TYR A 61 32.02 57.54 -22.76
CA TYR A 61 32.74 56.48 -22.05
C TYR A 61 32.15 55.09 -22.26
N VAL A 62 30.94 54.98 -22.83
CA VAL A 62 30.25 53.69 -23.06
C VAL A 62 31.11 52.72 -23.90
N PRO A 63 31.73 53.13 -25.02
CA PRO A 63 32.59 52.23 -25.79
C PRO A 63 33.85 51.76 -25.03
N ALA A 64 34.37 52.59 -24.13
CA ALA A 64 35.51 52.21 -23.29
C ALA A 64 35.09 51.23 -22.19
N LEU A 65 33.90 51.42 -21.60
CA LEU A 65 33.29 50.51 -20.63
C LEU A 65 32.98 49.14 -21.24
N GLU A 66 32.47 49.10 -22.48
CA GLU A 66 32.25 47.85 -23.22
C GLU A 66 33.56 47.08 -23.42
N LYS A 67 34.60 47.75 -23.92
CA LYS A 67 35.93 47.13 -24.08
C LYS A 67 36.46 46.60 -22.74
N LEU A 68 36.35 47.39 -21.68
CA LEU A 68 36.80 46.98 -20.35
C LEU A 68 36.02 45.76 -19.82
N SER A 69 34.71 45.71 -20.05
CA SER A 69 33.88 44.55 -19.68
C SER A 69 34.29 43.27 -20.41
N THR A 70 34.57 43.36 -21.72
CA THR A 70 35.03 42.20 -22.51
C THR A 70 36.41 41.72 -22.05
N LEU A 71 37.33 42.63 -21.77
CA LEU A 71 38.66 42.29 -21.25
C LEU A 71 38.58 41.66 -19.86
N ARG A 72 37.68 42.13 -18.99
CA ARG A 72 37.46 41.54 -17.68
C ARG A 72 36.93 40.12 -17.79
N LEU A 73 35.95 39.89 -18.67
CA LEU A 73 35.40 38.56 -18.97
C LEU A 73 36.49 37.59 -19.44
N LEU A 74 37.27 38.00 -20.44
CA LEU A 74 38.37 37.19 -20.97
C LEU A 74 39.39 36.83 -19.89
N LYS A 75 39.77 37.80 -19.04
CA LYS A 75 40.68 37.56 -17.90
C LYS A 75 40.10 36.57 -16.88
N GLN A 76 38.80 36.61 -16.61
CA GLN A 76 38.16 35.67 -15.68
C GLN A 76 38.14 34.25 -16.25
N VAL A 77 37.74 34.09 -17.51
CA VAL A 77 37.72 32.80 -18.21
C VAL A 77 39.12 32.20 -18.32
N GLU A 78 40.11 33.02 -18.66
CA GLU A 78 41.52 32.60 -18.72
C GLU A 78 42.04 32.15 -17.35
N LYS A 79 41.69 32.85 -16.27
CA LYS A 79 42.08 32.46 -14.91
C LYS A 79 41.52 31.07 -14.53
N ILE A 80 40.23 30.81 -14.80
CA ILE A 80 39.61 29.50 -14.52
C ILE A 80 40.24 28.41 -15.38
N SER A 81 40.45 28.73 -16.65
CA SER A 81 41.08 27.85 -17.64
C SER A 81 42.47 27.40 -17.18
N ILE A 82 43.30 28.33 -16.70
CA ILE A 82 44.63 28.02 -16.17
C ILE A 82 44.54 27.21 -14.87
N ASP A 83 43.58 27.52 -14.00
CA ASP A 83 43.39 26.78 -12.74
C ASP A 83 42.97 25.33 -12.99
N ALA A 84 42.07 25.10 -13.94
CA ALA A 84 41.66 23.76 -14.38
C ALA A 84 42.84 22.95 -14.96
N VAL A 85 43.74 23.61 -15.69
CA VAL A 85 44.98 22.99 -16.21
C VAL A 85 45.96 22.68 -15.06
N LYS A 86 46.14 23.62 -14.12
CA LYS A 86 47.01 23.45 -12.96
C LYS A 86 46.59 22.28 -12.08
N HIS A 87 45.28 22.09 -11.90
CA HIS A 87 44.71 20.99 -11.13
C HIS A 87 44.54 19.68 -11.94
N LYS A 88 45.03 19.63 -13.18
CA LYS A 88 44.97 18.46 -14.06
C LYS A 88 43.54 17.96 -14.34
N PHE A 89 42.55 18.86 -14.33
CA PHE A 89 41.20 18.54 -14.79
C PHE A 89 41.12 18.54 -16.32
N ILE A 90 41.88 19.42 -16.98
CA ILE A 90 41.89 19.59 -18.43
C ILE A 90 43.34 19.72 -18.92
N ALA A 91 43.66 19.09 -20.05
CA ALA A 91 44.92 19.26 -20.76
C ALA A 91 44.64 20.25 -21.86
N MET A 92 45.10 21.48 -21.66
CA MET A 92 44.86 22.55 -22.60
C MET A 92 46.12 23.40 -22.71
N LYS A 93 46.45 23.79 -23.93
CA LYS A 93 47.53 24.72 -24.24
C LYS A 93 46.92 25.94 -24.92
N VAL A 94 47.31 27.13 -24.48
CA VAL A 94 46.84 28.40 -25.04
C VAL A 94 47.97 29.01 -25.87
N ASP A 95 47.77 29.10 -27.19
CA ASP A 95 48.71 29.74 -28.11
C ASP A 95 48.23 31.17 -28.39
N HIS A 96 48.75 32.15 -27.63
CA HIS A 96 48.36 33.56 -27.80
C HIS A 96 48.77 34.15 -29.17
N VAL A 97 49.85 33.66 -29.79
CA VAL A 97 50.32 34.13 -31.10
C VAL A 97 49.37 33.70 -32.23
N LYS A 98 48.77 32.52 -32.11
CA LYS A 98 47.82 31.98 -33.09
C LYS A 98 46.37 32.28 -32.71
N GLY A 99 46.11 32.68 -31.46
CA GLY A 99 44.77 32.88 -30.92
C GLY A 99 43.98 31.57 -30.78
N VAL A 100 44.65 30.43 -30.61
CA VAL A 100 44.02 29.10 -30.57
C VAL A 100 44.22 28.45 -29.21
N VAL A 101 43.18 27.75 -28.75
CA VAL A 101 43.19 26.90 -27.56
C VAL A 101 43.22 25.45 -28.01
N LEU A 102 44.31 24.74 -27.72
CA LEU A 102 44.52 23.35 -28.08
C LEU A 102 44.18 22.45 -26.89
N PHE A 103 43.13 21.64 -27.03
CA PHE A 103 42.80 20.61 -26.05
C PHE A 103 43.63 19.35 -26.33
N GLY A 104 44.51 19.00 -25.39
CA GLY A 104 45.22 17.73 -25.38
C GLY A 104 44.33 16.61 -24.86
N ASN A 105 44.63 15.38 -25.26
CA ASN A 105 44.00 14.22 -24.64
C ASN A 105 44.54 14.05 -23.21
N MET A 106 43.74 14.44 -22.21
CA MET A 106 43.98 14.20 -20.78
C MET A 106 43.96 12.73 -20.38
N ARG A 107 43.59 11.81 -21.29
CA ARG A 107 43.69 10.37 -21.01
C ARG A 107 45.14 10.10 -20.68
N LEU A 108 45.41 10.03 -19.38
CA LEU A 108 46.73 9.73 -18.86
C LEU A 108 47.18 8.47 -19.59
N GLU A 109 48.46 8.35 -19.90
CA GLU A 109 48.97 7.10 -20.46
C GLU A 109 48.58 5.92 -19.54
N SER A 110 48.42 6.18 -18.22
CA SER A 110 47.85 5.24 -17.26
C SER A 110 46.41 4.82 -17.54
N ASP A 111 45.51 5.71 -17.97
CA ASP A 111 44.11 5.36 -18.26
C ASP A 111 44.03 4.46 -19.49
N LYS A 112 44.82 4.76 -20.53
CA LYS A 112 44.94 3.89 -21.70
C LYS A 112 45.54 2.53 -21.34
N LEU A 113 46.51 2.49 -20.43
CA LEU A 113 47.09 1.25 -19.93
C LEU A 113 46.09 0.46 -19.07
N HIS A 114 45.28 1.14 -18.24
CA HIS A 114 44.21 0.50 -17.48
C HIS A 114 43.14 -0.07 -18.40
N ASP A 115 42.73 0.66 -19.45
CA ASP A 115 41.82 0.17 -20.48
C ASP A 115 42.41 -1.08 -21.16
N HIS A 116 43.68 -1.04 -21.58
CA HIS A 116 44.35 -2.17 -22.20
C HIS A 116 44.51 -3.38 -21.25
N LEU A 117 44.84 -3.16 -19.98
CA LEU A 117 44.95 -4.21 -18.97
C LEU A 117 43.58 -4.84 -18.67
N THR A 118 42.53 -4.04 -18.64
CA THR A 118 41.15 -4.51 -18.42
C THR A 118 40.70 -5.36 -19.60
N LEU A 119 40.90 -4.87 -20.84
CA LEU A 119 40.60 -5.62 -22.05
C LEU A 119 41.42 -6.92 -22.14
N PHE A 120 42.70 -6.87 -21.75
CA PHE A 120 43.55 -8.06 -21.70
C PHE A 120 43.07 -9.07 -20.66
N ALA A 121 42.73 -8.62 -19.44
CA ALA A 121 42.20 -9.48 -18.38
C ALA A 121 40.87 -10.13 -18.78
N GLU A 122 39.97 -9.38 -19.41
CA GLU A 122 38.70 -9.91 -19.94
C GLU A 122 38.94 -10.96 -21.02
N SER A 123 39.82 -10.67 -21.98
CA SER A 123 40.17 -11.61 -23.05
C SER A 123 40.79 -12.89 -22.49
N LEU A 124 41.69 -12.76 -21.51
CA LEU A 124 42.32 -13.90 -20.86
C LEU A 124 41.31 -14.70 -20.04
N ASN A 125 40.37 -14.05 -19.35
CA ASN A 125 39.29 -14.73 -18.63
C ASN A 125 38.34 -15.48 -19.57
N LYS A 126 38.03 -14.91 -20.75
CA LYS A 126 37.26 -15.59 -21.81
C LYS A 126 38.01 -16.81 -22.34
N ALA A 127 39.30 -16.67 -22.64
CA ALA A 127 40.15 -17.79 -23.05
C ALA A 127 40.22 -18.87 -21.96
N ARG A 128 40.40 -18.49 -20.70
CA ARG A 128 40.39 -19.40 -19.56
C ARG A 128 39.08 -20.17 -19.46
N ALA A 129 37.94 -19.51 -19.63
CA ALA A 129 36.63 -20.15 -19.59
C ALA A 129 36.41 -21.15 -20.74
N MET A 130 37.05 -20.94 -21.89
CA MET A 130 37.01 -21.87 -23.03
C MET A 130 37.96 -23.07 -22.86
N ILE A 131 39.15 -22.86 -22.30
CA ILE A 131 40.15 -23.92 -22.07
C ILE A 131 39.80 -24.77 -20.85
N TYR A 132 39.37 -24.11 -19.77
CA TYR A 132 38.92 -24.72 -18.53
C TYR A 132 37.47 -24.27 -18.24
N PRO A 133 36.47 -24.87 -18.91
CA PRO A 133 35.08 -24.65 -18.55
C PRO A 133 34.91 -25.05 -17.07
N SER A 134 34.66 -24.06 -16.22
CA SER A 134 34.62 -24.21 -14.77
C SER A 134 33.60 -25.29 -14.35
N THR A 135 34.09 -26.42 -13.86
CA THR A 135 33.34 -27.34 -13.00
C THR A 135 33.25 -26.82 -11.55
N GLU A 136 33.99 -25.75 -11.20
CA GLU A 136 34.07 -25.22 -9.82
C GLU A 136 32.76 -24.64 -9.29
N LYS A 137 31.86 -24.18 -10.16
CA LYS A 137 30.51 -23.76 -9.72
C LYS A 137 29.70 -24.93 -9.16
N ALA A 138 29.97 -26.16 -9.62
CA ALA A 138 29.37 -27.37 -9.07
C ALA A 138 30.06 -27.81 -7.77
N SER A 139 31.38 -27.64 -7.63
CA SER A 139 32.11 -28.08 -6.43
C SER A 139 31.80 -27.24 -5.18
N LYS A 140 31.61 -25.92 -5.30
CA LYS A 140 31.18 -25.09 -4.15
C LYS A 140 29.77 -25.43 -3.66
N LEU A 141 28.87 -25.80 -4.58
CA LEU A 141 27.55 -26.33 -4.22
C LEU A 141 27.68 -27.73 -3.60
N SER A 142 28.55 -28.59 -4.14
CA SER A 142 28.86 -29.91 -3.61
C SER A 142 29.39 -29.89 -2.17
N GLU A 143 30.11 -28.83 -1.76
CA GLU A 143 30.62 -28.67 -0.40
C GLU A 143 29.53 -28.22 0.60
N VAL A 144 28.52 -27.48 0.14
CA VAL A 144 27.42 -26.98 0.98
C VAL A 144 26.27 -27.99 1.10
N LEU A 145 26.09 -28.84 0.10
CA LEU A 145 25.00 -29.83 0.03
C LEU A 145 24.91 -30.80 1.22
N PRO A 146 26.01 -31.38 1.75
CA PRO A 146 25.94 -32.38 2.83
C PRO A 146 25.45 -31.84 4.18
N GLY A 147 25.52 -30.51 4.41
CA GLY A 147 25.03 -29.88 5.64
C GLY A 147 23.65 -29.24 5.50
N LEU A 148 23.20 -29.01 4.26
CA LEU A 148 21.94 -28.30 3.99
C LEU A 148 20.72 -29.13 4.39
N GLU A 149 20.76 -30.46 4.19
CA GLU A 149 19.67 -31.37 4.57
C GLU A 149 19.39 -31.30 6.07
N GLU A 150 20.44 -31.36 6.90
CA GLU A 150 20.27 -31.24 8.35
C GLU A 150 19.79 -29.86 8.79
N ILE A 151 20.22 -28.79 8.12
CA ILE A 151 19.78 -27.42 8.42
C ILE A 151 18.29 -27.28 8.09
N VAL A 152 17.87 -27.76 6.93
CA VAL A 152 16.48 -27.74 6.48
C VAL A 152 15.58 -28.55 7.41
N ASP A 153 16.02 -29.74 7.84
CA ASP A 153 15.25 -30.57 8.78
C ASP A 153 15.10 -29.92 10.16
N LYS A 154 16.15 -29.26 10.65
CA LYS A 154 16.12 -28.51 11.92
C LYS A 154 15.16 -27.33 11.81
N GLU A 155 15.22 -26.56 10.72
CA GLU A 155 14.30 -25.45 10.48
C GLU A 155 12.86 -25.92 10.32
N GLN A 156 12.61 -27.01 9.59
CA GLN A 156 11.28 -27.59 9.42
C GLN A 156 10.68 -28.00 10.76
N LYS A 157 11.44 -28.65 11.64
CA LYS A 157 10.99 -29.01 13.00
C LYS A 157 10.65 -27.76 13.83
N ILE A 158 11.48 -26.71 13.77
CA ILE A 158 11.24 -25.45 14.47
C ILE A 158 9.97 -24.77 13.95
N LEU A 159 9.77 -24.73 12.63
CA LEU A 159 8.60 -24.13 12.01
C LEU A 159 7.30 -24.88 12.35
N LEU A 160 7.33 -26.21 12.38
CA LEU A 160 6.19 -27.03 12.80
C LEU A 160 5.84 -26.80 14.28
N ALA A 161 6.83 -26.75 15.16
CA ALA A 161 6.62 -26.43 16.57
C ALA A 161 6.01 -25.01 16.73
N ARG A 162 6.53 -24.03 16.00
CA ARG A 162 6.01 -22.66 16.00
C ARG A 162 4.56 -22.61 15.51
N LYS A 163 4.22 -23.37 14.46
CA LYS A 163 2.85 -23.45 13.92
C LYS A 163 1.88 -23.99 14.98
N SER A 164 2.24 -25.07 15.66
CA SER A 164 1.42 -25.65 16.73
C SER A 164 1.21 -24.69 17.90
N ILE A 165 2.23 -23.92 18.28
CA ILE A 165 2.12 -22.90 19.34
C ILE A 165 1.16 -21.79 18.93
N ILE A 166 1.25 -21.31 17.68
CA ILE A 166 0.37 -20.26 17.18
C ILE A 166 -1.08 -20.73 17.10
N GLU A 167 -1.31 -21.96 16.64
CA GLU A 167 -2.64 -22.56 16.56
C GLU A 167 -3.29 -22.67 17.94
N LYS A 168 -2.58 -23.22 18.93
CA LYS A 168 -3.06 -23.30 20.32
C LYS A 168 -3.38 -21.93 20.92
N ARG A 169 -2.53 -20.93 20.69
CA ARG A 169 -2.77 -19.56 21.18
C ARG A 169 -4.01 -18.93 20.54
N LYS A 170 -4.26 -19.19 19.25
CA LYS A 170 -5.45 -18.70 18.55
C LYS A 170 -6.71 -19.40 19.05
N GLU A 171 -6.68 -20.72 19.20
CA GLU A 171 -7.80 -21.48 19.78
C GLU A 171 -8.13 -21.01 21.20
N GLU A 172 -7.12 -20.75 22.02
CA GLU A 172 -7.32 -20.28 23.40
C GLU A 172 -7.93 -18.87 23.44
N GLN A 173 -7.47 -17.96 22.57
CA GLN A 173 -8.07 -16.64 22.41
C GLN A 173 -9.52 -16.72 21.93
N GLU A 174 -9.82 -17.58 20.96
CA GLU A 174 -11.19 -17.78 20.46
C GLU A 174 -12.10 -18.37 21.55
N ARG A 175 -11.61 -19.33 22.33
CA ARG A 175 -12.36 -19.90 23.47
C ARG A 175 -12.66 -18.83 24.53
N GLN A 176 -11.69 -17.99 24.88
CA GLN A 176 -11.89 -16.90 25.83
C GLN A 176 -12.94 -15.90 25.34
N LEU A 177 -12.91 -15.53 24.05
CA LEU A 177 -13.90 -14.64 23.46
C LEU A 177 -15.31 -15.24 23.46
N LEU A 178 -15.44 -16.53 23.11
CA LEU A 178 -16.71 -17.25 23.16
C LEU A 178 -17.27 -17.39 24.58
N GLU A 179 -16.40 -17.60 25.58
CA GLU A 179 -16.82 -17.66 26.98
C GLU A 179 -17.33 -16.30 27.46
N MET A 180 -16.62 -15.22 27.14
CA MET A 180 -17.05 -13.85 27.42
C MET A 180 -18.39 -13.52 26.73
N GLU A 181 -18.60 -13.93 25.48
CA GLU A 181 -19.86 -13.73 24.76
C GLU A 181 -21.02 -14.50 25.41
N ARG A 182 -20.80 -15.75 25.84
CA ARG A 182 -21.81 -16.53 26.58
C ARG A 182 -22.16 -15.90 27.92
N GLU A 183 -21.18 -15.38 28.64
CA GLU A 183 -21.44 -14.66 29.89
C GLU A 183 -22.24 -13.38 29.64
N GLU A 184 -21.92 -12.62 28.60
CA GLU A 184 -22.68 -11.43 28.22
C GLU A 184 -24.11 -11.78 27.80
N GLU A 185 -24.31 -12.86 27.04
CA GLU A 185 -25.63 -13.35 26.66
C GLU A 185 -26.44 -13.77 27.88
N SER A 186 -25.82 -14.52 28.81
CA SER A 186 -26.44 -14.92 30.08
C SER A 186 -26.83 -13.71 30.93
N LYS A 187 -25.96 -12.69 31.02
CA LYS A 187 -26.25 -11.42 31.71
C LYS A 187 -27.45 -10.69 31.07
N ARG A 188 -27.52 -10.64 29.73
CA ARG A 188 -28.65 -10.05 28.99
C ARG A 188 -29.96 -10.80 29.24
N GLN A 189 -29.93 -12.13 29.18
CA GLN A 189 -31.10 -12.96 29.46
C GLN A 189 -31.58 -12.83 30.91
N MET A 190 -30.65 -12.77 31.87
CA MET A 190 -30.99 -12.53 33.28
C MET A 190 -31.61 -11.15 33.50
N LEU A 191 -31.13 -10.13 32.78
CA LEU A 191 -31.73 -8.79 32.82
C LEU A 191 -33.15 -8.81 32.23
N GLN A 192 -33.36 -9.47 31.09
CA GLN A 192 -34.69 -9.62 30.48
C GLN A 192 -35.68 -10.37 31.41
N LYS A 193 -35.25 -11.46 32.03
CA LYS A 193 -36.09 -12.18 33.01
C LYS A 193 -36.46 -11.30 34.20
N LYS A 194 -35.53 -10.49 34.70
CA LYS A 194 -35.81 -9.52 35.78
C LYS A 194 -36.81 -8.46 35.35
N THR A 195 -36.71 -7.93 34.12
CA THR A 195 -37.68 -6.96 33.60
C THR A 195 -39.06 -7.58 33.42
N GLU A 196 -39.15 -8.78 32.84
CA GLU A 196 -40.41 -9.50 32.68
C GLU A 196 -41.05 -9.86 34.03
N GLU A 197 -40.27 -10.30 35.01
CA GLU A 197 -40.77 -10.60 36.36
C GLU A 197 -41.27 -9.34 37.06
N ALA A 198 -40.56 -8.21 36.90
CA ALA A 198 -41.00 -6.92 37.43
C ALA A 198 -42.30 -6.44 36.77
N GLU A 199 -42.46 -6.62 35.46
CA GLU A 199 -43.70 -6.31 34.75
C GLU A 199 -44.85 -7.21 35.18
N LYS A 200 -44.63 -8.52 35.33
CA LYS A 200 -45.63 -9.46 35.88
C LYS A 200 -46.07 -9.06 37.29
N LYS A 201 -45.14 -8.65 38.15
CA LYS A 201 -45.46 -8.15 39.50
C LYS A 201 -46.28 -6.85 39.45
N ARG A 202 -45.95 -5.92 38.54
CA ARG A 202 -46.73 -4.70 38.33
C ARG A 202 -48.15 -5.01 37.86
N LEU A 203 -48.29 -5.89 36.87
CA LEU A 203 -49.60 -6.31 36.37
C LEU A 203 -50.41 -7.03 37.45
N ALA A 204 -49.80 -7.93 38.22
CA ALA A 204 -50.47 -8.60 39.34
C ALA A 204 -50.96 -7.60 40.39
N ALA A 205 -50.16 -6.60 40.75
CA ALA A 205 -50.58 -5.54 41.67
C ALA A 205 -51.74 -4.70 41.12
N VAL A 206 -51.73 -4.37 39.82
CA VAL A 206 -52.86 -3.68 39.16
C VAL A 206 -54.12 -4.56 39.16
N PHE A 207 -53.99 -5.86 38.87
CA PHE A 207 -55.10 -6.81 38.95
C PHE A 207 -55.64 -6.94 40.37
N GLU A 208 -54.77 -6.99 41.39
CA GLU A 208 -55.16 -7.02 42.80
C GLU A 208 -55.89 -5.73 43.20
N GLN A 209 -55.41 -4.56 42.78
CA GLN A 209 -56.08 -3.27 43.00
C GLN A 209 -57.48 -3.25 42.37
N GLN A 210 -57.60 -3.66 41.10
CA GLN A 210 -58.90 -3.75 40.43
C GLN A 210 -59.82 -4.79 41.08
N ARG A 211 -59.27 -5.90 41.57
CA ARG A 211 -60.03 -6.94 42.29
C ARG A 211 -60.52 -6.43 43.63
N ALA A 212 -59.68 -5.74 44.40
CA ALA A 212 -60.06 -5.10 45.66
C ALA A 212 -61.13 -4.04 45.43
N GLU A 213 -61.03 -3.26 44.35
CA GLU A 213 -62.05 -2.28 43.96
C GLU A 213 -63.38 -2.95 43.55
N ARG A 214 -63.34 -4.05 42.79
CA ARG A 214 -64.53 -4.85 42.46
C ARG A 214 -65.16 -5.49 43.70
N ILE A 215 -64.35 -5.97 44.65
CA ILE A 215 -64.84 -6.52 45.93
C ILE A 215 -65.47 -5.41 46.76
N ARG A 216 -64.89 -4.20 46.81
CA ARG A 216 -65.49 -3.02 47.47
C ARG A 216 -66.82 -2.62 46.83
N LYS A 217 -66.93 -2.70 45.50
CA LYS A 217 -68.19 -2.41 44.77
C LYS A 217 -69.23 -3.53 44.98
N ARG A 218 -68.83 -4.80 44.98
CA ARG A 218 -69.70 -5.99 45.18
C ARG A 218 -70.13 -6.21 46.64
N SER A 219 -69.31 -5.91 47.65
CA SER A 219 -69.78 -5.91 49.04
C SER A 219 -70.86 -4.85 49.28
N GLY A 220 -70.89 -3.80 48.45
CA GLY A 220 -72.00 -2.85 48.37
C GLY A 220 -73.19 -3.30 47.50
N SER A 221 -73.09 -4.40 46.74
CA SER A 221 -74.12 -4.82 45.78
C SER A 221 -74.20 -6.36 45.59
N LEU A 222 -75.22 -6.98 46.21
CA LEU A 222 -75.73 -8.38 46.06
C LEU A 222 -74.87 -9.49 46.73
N LYS A 223 -75.29 -10.28 47.74
CA LYS A 223 -76.55 -11.04 47.98
C LYS A 223 -77.45 -11.25 46.75
N ARG A 224 -77.19 -12.32 45.98
CA ARG A 224 -78.16 -13.40 45.68
C ARG A 224 -77.70 -14.32 44.52
N HIS A 225 -77.57 -15.59 44.89
CA HIS A 225 -77.90 -16.87 44.23
C HIS A 225 -77.32 -17.31 42.88
N SER A 226 -76.59 -18.43 43.04
CA SER A 226 -76.26 -19.60 42.22
C SER A 226 -77.41 -20.30 41.47
N SER A 227 -77.00 -21.18 40.52
CA SER A 227 -77.53 -22.53 40.17
C SER A 227 -78.01 -22.67 38.72
N ASP A 228 -77.82 -23.76 37.96
CA ASP A 228 -77.20 -25.10 38.15
C ASP A 228 -77.21 -25.85 36.78
N TYR A 229 -76.61 -27.07 36.76
CA TYR A 229 -76.89 -28.27 35.92
C TYR A 229 -76.30 -28.34 34.48
N ALA A 230 -75.95 -29.51 33.91
CA ALA A 230 -75.68 -30.87 34.39
C ALA A 230 -75.06 -31.67 33.22
N CYS A 231 -74.31 -32.71 33.54
CA CYS A 231 -73.57 -33.60 32.63
C CYS A 231 -74.43 -34.81 32.18
N VAL A 232 -74.40 -35.16 30.89
CA VAL A 232 -74.99 -36.39 30.31
C VAL A 232 -73.86 -37.34 29.91
N GLN A 233 -73.83 -38.54 30.50
CA GLN A 233 -72.93 -39.63 30.10
C GLN A 233 -73.55 -40.46 28.97
N GLU A 234 -72.89 -40.46 27.80
CA GLU A 234 -73.24 -41.26 26.63
C GLU A 234 -72.25 -42.43 26.47
N LYS A 235 -72.76 -43.65 26.23
CA LYS A 235 -71.97 -44.89 26.13
C LYS A 235 -71.22 -44.93 24.80
N LEU A 236 -69.93 -44.62 24.83
CA LEU A 236 -69.03 -44.73 23.67
C LEU A 236 -68.56 -46.19 23.48
N THR A 237 -68.82 -46.76 22.31
CA THR A 237 -68.20 -48.03 21.87
C THR A 237 -66.67 -47.88 21.75
N LYS A 238 -65.90 -48.94 22.06
CA LYS A 238 -64.42 -48.91 22.00
C LYS A 238 -63.87 -48.47 20.62
N GLN A 239 -64.58 -48.78 19.54
CA GLN A 239 -64.22 -48.33 18.18
C GLN A 239 -64.36 -46.82 18.01
N THR A 240 -65.47 -46.22 18.47
CA THR A 240 -65.67 -44.76 18.44
C THR A 240 -64.64 -44.00 19.27
N LEU A 241 -64.20 -44.54 20.42
CA LEU A 241 -63.12 -43.94 21.21
C LEU A 241 -61.77 -43.97 20.48
N LEU A 242 -61.48 -45.07 19.77
CA LEU A 242 -60.25 -45.22 19.02
C LEU A 242 -60.23 -44.31 17.78
N GLU A 243 -61.36 -44.21 17.09
CA GLU A 243 -61.53 -43.31 15.95
C GLU A 243 -61.46 -41.84 16.35
N GLN A 244 -62.05 -41.48 17.50
CA GLN A 244 -61.91 -40.15 18.11
C GLN A 244 -60.45 -39.85 18.45
N ALA A 245 -59.75 -40.75 19.13
CA ALA A 245 -58.33 -40.58 19.47
C ALA A 245 -57.43 -40.43 18.24
N MET A 246 -57.66 -41.22 17.18
CA MET A 246 -56.91 -41.09 15.91
C MET A 246 -57.21 -39.75 15.22
N SER A 247 -58.47 -39.29 15.25
CA SER A 247 -58.85 -37.99 14.69
C SER A 247 -58.25 -36.81 15.47
N GLU A 248 -58.13 -36.92 16.79
CA GLU A 248 -57.48 -35.95 17.66
C GLU A 248 -55.98 -35.89 17.39
N GLN A 249 -55.34 -37.04 17.22
CA GLN A 249 -53.91 -37.11 16.87
C GLN A 249 -53.62 -36.48 15.50
N LEU A 250 -54.51 -36.67 14.52
CA LEU A 250 -54.41 -36.03 13.21
C LEU A 250 -54.60 -34.50 13.30
N LYS A 251 -55.56 -34.02 14.10
CA LYS A 251 -55.76 -32.59 14.36
C LYS A 251 -54.55 -31.97 15.05
N GLU A 252 -53.98 -32.65 16.04
CA GLU A 252 -52.79 -32.19 16.75
C GLU A 252 -51.59 -32.06 15.79
N ARG A 253 -51.37 -33.04 14.90
CA ARG A 253 -50.34 -32.94 13.86
C ARG A 253 -50.57 -31.77 12.91
N GLN A 254 -51.80 -31.53 12.48
CA GLN A 254 -52.14 -30.39 11.63
C GLN A 254 -51.95 -29.05 12.35
N GLU A 255 -52.22 -28.98 13.65
CA GLU A 255 -51.94 -27.78 14.46
C GLU A 255 -50.44 -27.54 14.64
N GLN A 256 -49.67 -28.59 14.91
CA GLN A 256 -48.21 -28.52 14.97
C GLN A 256 -47.62 -28.08 13.63
N GLU A 257 -48.12 -28.60 12.51
CA GLU A 257 -47.71 -28.18 11.16
C GLU A 257 -47.99 -26.70 10.92
N LYS A 258 -49.17 -26.20 11.29
CA LYS A 258 -49.49 -24.77 11.21
C LYS A 258 -48.59 -23.91 12.10
N ARG A 259 -48.19 -24.40 13.29
CA ARG A 259 -47.22 -23.71 14.16
C ARG A 259 -45.83 -23.65 13.51
N LEU A 260 -45.38 -24.76 12.92
CA LEU A 260 -44.11 -24.82 12.19
C LEU A 260 -44.11 -23.89 10.97
N GLN A 261 -45.21 -23.84 10.21
CA GLN A 261 -45.36 -22.92 9.08
C GLN A 261 -45.31 -21.45 9.53
N LYS A 262 -45.87 -21.10 10.69
CA LYS A 262 -45.75 -19.75 11.26
C LYS A 262 -44.30 -19.44 11.65
N VAL A 263 -43.61 -20.39 12.29
CA VAL A 263 -42.19 -20.24 12.65
C VAL A 263 -41.33 -20.06 11.40
N ALA A 264 -41.56 -20.85 10.35
CA ALA A 264 -40.86 -20.72 9.07
C ALA A 264 -41.05 -19.34 8.44
N LYS A 265 -42.28 -18.80 8.46
CA LYS A 265 -42.55 -17.44 7.98
C LYS A 265 -41.84 -16.39 8.83
N THR A 266 -41.87 -16.51 10.16
CA THR A 266 -41.13 -15.58 11.04
C THR A 266 -39.63 -15.64 10.80
N MET A 267 -39.07 -16.82 10.52
CA MET A 267 -37.66 -16.96 10.15
C MET A 267 -37.34 -16.27 8.84
N ASP A 268 -38.17 -16.43 7.80
CA ASP A 268 -37.94 -15.76 6.50
C ASP A 268 -38.01 -14.23 6.62
N HIS A 269 -38.91 -13.70 7.46
CA HIS A 269 -38.97 -12.26 7.76
C HIS A 269 -37.71 -11.77 8.48
N LEU A 270 -37.22 -12.51 9.47
CA LEU A 270 -36.00 -12.16 10.20
C LEU A 270 -34.76 -12.24 9.30
N GLU A 271 -34.67 -13.25 8.45
CA GLU A 271 -33.57 -13.34 7.49
C GLU A 271 -33.60 -12.23 6.45
N ARG A 272 -34.80 -11.84 5.97
CA ARG A 272 -34.95 -10.71 5.05
C ARG A 272 -34.53 -9.39 5.73
N ALA A 273 -34.96 -9.15 6.97
CA ALA A 273 -34.52 -7.99 7.74
C ALA A 273 -32.99 -7.97 7.94
N LYS A 274 -32.37 -9.12 8.26
CA LYS A 274 -30.90 -9.23 8.35
C LYS A 274 -30.21 -8.91 7.03
N ARG A 275 -30.75 -9.34 5.90
CA ARG A 275 -30.21 -9.03 4.56
C ARG A 275 -30.34 -7.55 4.24
N GLU A 276 -31.46 -6.93 4.56
CA GLU A 276 -31.69 -5.50 4.38
C GLU A 276 -30.76 -4.63 5.24
N GLU A 277 -30.44 -5.06 6.46
CA GLU A 277 -29.45 -4.39 7.32
C GLU A 277 -27.99 -4.65 6.87
N ALA A 278 -27.69 -5.85 6.36
CA ALA A 278 -26.35 -6.19 5.90
C ALA A 278 -26.01 -5.57 4.54
N ALA A 279 -26.97 -5.42 3.63
CA ALA A 279 -26.78 -4.84 2.30
C ALA A 279 -26.06 -3.48 2.30
N PRO A 280 -26.46 -2.46 3.10
CA PRO A 280 -25.78 -1.17 3.14
C PRO A 280 -24.38 -1.26 3.76
N LEU A 281 -24.13 -2.19 4.68
CA LEU A 281 -22.80 -2.39 5.27
C LEU A 281 -21.83 -2.99 4.25
N ILE A 282 -22.30 -3.94 3.44
CA ILE A 282 -21.53 -4.53 2.34
C ILE A 282 -21.25 -3.47 1.27
N GLU A 283 -22.25 -2.68 0.88
CA GLU A 283 -22.08 -1.59 -0.09
C GLU A 283 -21.10 -0.53 0.43
N ALA A 284 -21.22 -0.12 1.69
CA ALA A 284 -20.29 0.83 2.30
C ALA A 284 -18.85 0.26 2.37
N ALA A 285 -18.68 -1.02 2.68
CA ALA A 285 -17.37 -1.67 2.67
C ALA A 285 -16.77 -1.75 1.26
N PHE A 286 -17.61 -2.01 0.25
CA PHE A 286 -17.21 -2.01 -1.16
C PHE A 286 -16.77 -0.62 -1.63
N GLN A 287 -17.56 0.42 -1.35
CA GLN A 287 -17.22 1.81 -1.68
C GLN A 287 -15.93 2.27 -0.98
N ARG A 288 -15.72 1.89 0.29
CA ARG A 288 -14.45 2.16 1.00
C ARG A 288 -13.27 1.50 0.28
N ARG A 289 -13.40 0.24 -0.11
CA ARG A 289 -12.35 -0.49 -0.84
C ARG A 289 -12.01 0.16 -2.18
N LEU A 290 -13.01 0.63 -2.92
CA LEU A 290 -12.78 1.36 -4.18
C LEU A 290 -12.01 2.67 -3.97
N VAL A 291 -12.29 3.40 -2.88
CA VAL A 291 -11.55 4.63 -2.54
C VAL A 291 -10.12 4.30 -2.14
N GLU A 292 -9.92 3.29 -1.30
CA GLU A 292 -8.59 2.81 -0.89
C GLU A 292 -7.76 2.38 -2.11
N GLU A 293 -8.35 1.62 -3.04
CA GLU A 293 -7.70 1.17 -4.26
C GLU A 293 -7.33 2.34 -5.18
N LYS A 294 -8.19 3.35 -5.33
CA LYS A 294 -7.86 4.59 -6.07
C LYS A 294 -6.70 5.33 -5.43
N VAL A 295 -6.70 5.49 -4.11
CA VAL A 295 -5.62 6.16 -3.38
C VAL A 295 -4.31 5.39 -3.50
N LEU A 296 -4.34 4.05 -3.42
CA LEU A 296 -3.17 3.22 -3.64
C LEU A 296 -2.65 3.35 -5.06
N HIS A 297 -3.54 3.31 -6.06
CA HIS A 297 -3.16 3.48 -7.46
C HIS A 297 -2.56 4.86 -7.75
N GLU A 298 -3.12 5.94 -7.19
CA GLU A 298 -2.56 7.29 -7.29
C GLU A 298 -1.19 7.39 -6.61
N ARG A 299 -1.01 6.76 -5.45
CA ARG A 299 0.29 6.70 -4.76
C ARG A 299 1.32 5.91 -5.56
N GLU A 300 0.93 4.80 -6.16
CA GLU A 300 1.78 3.99 -7.04
C GLU A 300 2.18 4.75 -8.31
N GLN A 301 1.24 5.49 -8.92
CA GLN A 301 1.53 6.37 -10.04
C GLN A 301 2.48 7.51 -9.63
N GLN A 302 2.26 8.12 -8.46
CA GLN A 302 3.14 9.14 -7.93
C GLN A 302 4.53 8.58 -7.63
N SER A 303 4.65 7.42 -6.98
CA SER A 303 5.94 6.78 -6.73
C SER A 303 6.65 6.39 -8.03
N ALA A 304 5.92 5.87 -9.02
CA ALA A 304 6.48 5.58 -10.34
C ALA A 304 6.94 6.86 -11.06
N SER A 305 6.18 7.96 -10.97
CA SER A 305 6.58 9.25 -11.55
C SER A 305 7.78 9.87 -10.84
N THR A 306 7.87 9.76 -9.51
CA THR A 306 9.02 10.23 -8.73
C THR A 306 10.24 9.34 -8.93
N ASP A 307 10.07 8.04 -9.15
CA ASP A 307 11.16 7.12 -9.50
C ASP A 307 11.69 7.40 -10.91
N VAL A 308 10.81 7.76 -11.86
CA VAL A 308 11.21 8.21 -13.20
C VAL A 308 11.92 9.56 -13.14
N LEU A 309 11.44 10.53 -12.35
CA LEU A 309 12.08 11.84 -12.19
C LEU A 309 13.41 11.75 -11.40
N SER A 310 13.48 10.87 -10.40
CA SER A 310 14.70 10.48 -9.69
C SER A 310 15.71 9.81 -10.62
N SER A 311 15.22 8.95 -11.53
CA SER A 311 16.04 8.30 -12.56
C SER A 311 16.53 9.26 -13.64
N PHE A 312 15.82 10.35 -13.93
CA PHE A 312 16.24 11.35 -14.92
C PHE A 312 17.24 12.38 -14.37
N ALA A 313 17.41 12.49 -13.04
CA ALA A 313 18.33 13.44 -12.41
C ALA A 313 19.79 12.94 -12.28
N PHE A 314 20.10 11.71 -12.74
CA PHE A 314 21.46 11.16 -12.75
C PHE A 314 21.91 10.83 -14.18
N PRO A 315 22.69 11.70 -14.85
CA PRO A 315 23.27 11.39 -16.14
C PRO A 315 24.55 10.57 -15.92
N TYR A 316 24.43 9.33 -15.44
CA TYR A 316 25.48 8.31 -15.56
C TYR A 316 24.88 6.97 -15.14
N LEU A 317 24.80 6.04 -16.10
CA LEU A 317 24.75 4.57 -15.99
C LEU A 317 23.83 3.98 -17.06
N GLU A 318 24.30 4.00 -18.31
CA GLU A 318 23.93 2.99 -19.30
C GLU A 318 24.26 1.62 -18.71
N GLY A 319 23.25 0.89 -18.25
CA GLY A 319 23.44 -0.44 -17.67
C GLY A 319 22.28 -0.93 -16.80
N LYS A 320 21.51 -0.03 -16.18
CA LYS A 320 20.40 -0.44 -15.29
C LYS A 320 19.11 -0.83 -16.02
N GLY A 321 18.88 -0.32 -17.23
CA GLY A 321 17.72 -0.70 -18.05
C GLY A 321 17.71 -2.18 -18.45
N SER A 322 18.89 -2.79 -18.59
CA SER A 322 19.02 -4.22 -18.93
C SER A 322 18.60 -5.13 -17.78
N VAL A 323 18.78 -4.72 -16.52
CA VAL A 323 18.53 -5.56 -15.35
C VAL A 323 17.04 -5.62 -15.03
N TYR A 324 16.36 -4.48 -15.08
CA TYR A 324 14.91 -4.41 -14.88
C TYR A 324 14.13 -5.16 -15.98
N MET A 325 14.57 -5.05 -17.24
CA MET A 325 13.97 -5.85 -18.32
C MET A 325 14.17 -7.36 -18.11
N LEU A 326 15.35 -7.78 -17.61
CA LEU A 326 15.64 -9.19 -17.34
C LEU A 326 14.80 -9.74 -16.18
N GLU A 327 14.58 -8.95 -15.12
CA GLU A 327 13.74 -9.33 -13.97
C GLU A 327 12.26 -9.43 -14.36
N VAL A 328 11.76 -8.53 -15.20
CA VAL A 328 10.40 -8.59 -15.74
C VAL A 328 10.22 -9.82 -16.62
N GLU A 329 11.21 -10.14 -17.46
CA GLU A 329 11.19 -11.34 -18.32
C GLU A 329 11.21 -12.64 -17.48
N LEU A 330 12.04 -12.70 -16.43
CA LEU A 330 12.12 -13.84 -15.51
C LEU A 330 10.82 -14.03 -14.71
N SER A 331 10.24 -12.93 -14.22
CA SER A 331 8.95 -12.98 -13.51
C SER A 331 7.83 -13.49 -14.41
N ARG A 332 7.82 -13.06 -15.69
CA ARG A 332 6.86 -13.52 -16.69
C ARG A 332 7.03 -15.01 -17.00
N GLN A 333 8.26 -15.50 -17.11
CA GLN A 333 8.55 -16.93 -17.31
C GLN A 333 8.11 -17.79 -16.12
N HIS A 334 8.34 -17.33 -14.88
CA HIS A 334 7.85 -18.03 -13.70
C HIS A 334 6.32 -18.08 -13.65
N HIS A 335 5.65 -16.96 -13.94
CA HIS A 335 4.19 -16.90 -13.98
C HIS A 335 3.59 -17.85 -15.04
N ASP A 336 4.18 -17.91 -16.23
CA ASP A 336 3.77 -18.84 -17.28
C ASP A 336 4.01 -20.30 -16.89
N GLY A 337 5.09 -20.58 -16.16
CA GLY A 337 5.38 -21.89 -15.58
C GLY A 337 4.32 -22.32 -14.55
N ASP A 338 4.00 -21.42 -13.62
CA ASP A 338 3.00 -21.65 -12.57
C ASP A 338 1.60 -21.86 -13.17
N LEU A 339 1.24 -21.10 -14.21
CA LEU A 339 -0.02 -21.28 -14.94
C LEU A 339 -0.09 -22.65 -15.62
N LYS A 340 1.00 -23.11 -16.24
CA LYS A 340 1.05 -24.44 -16.87
C LYS A 340 0.93 -25.56 -15.84
N GLU A 341 1.61 -25.45 -14.71
CA GLU A 341 1.52 -26.45 -13.64
C GLU A 341 0.13 -26.46 -12.99
N LYS A 342 -0.46 -25.30 -12.74
CA LYS A 342 -1.84 -25.18 -12.25
C LYS A 342 -2.84 -25.83 -13.21
N ASN A 343 -2.67 -25.63 -14.51
CA ASN A 343 -3.49 -26.29 -15.53
C ASN A 343 -3.28 -27.82 -15.58
N ARG A 344 -2.04 -28.30 -15.37
CA ARG A 344 -1.75 -29.74 -15.26
C ARG A 344 -2.44 -30.35 -14.04
N LEU A 345 -2.33 -29.70 -12.88
CA LEU A 345 -2.94 -30.15 -11.63
C LEU A 345 -4.48 -30.11 -11.69
N ALA A 346 -5.05 -29.09 -12.34
CA ALA A 346 -6.50 -29.02 -12.56
C ALA A 346 -7.01 -30.22 -13.37
N ARG A 347 -6.29 -30.64 -14.42
CA ARG A 347 -6.63 -31.86 -15.20
C ARG A 347 -6.49 -33.14 -14.40
N MET A 348 -5.59 -33.18 -13.42
CA MET A 348 -5.40 -34.35 -12.54
C MET A 348 -6.37 -34.39 -11.36
N LEU A 349 -7.09 -33.29 -11.08
CA LEU A 349 -8.00 -33.19 -9.93
C LEU A 349 -9.14 -34.22 -10.02
N GLU A 350 -9.67 -34.42 -11.22
CA GLU A 350 -10.74 -35.39 -11.50
C GLU A 350 -10.25 -36.84 -11.32
N ASN A 351 -9.05 -37.15 -11.83
CA ASN A 351 -8.42 -38.46 -11.60
C ASN A 351 -8.12 -38.72 -10.12
N LYS A 352 -7.71 -37.69 -9.38
CA LYS A 352 -7.51 -37.77 -7.92
C LYS A 352 -8.81 -38.08 -7.20
N MET A 353 -9.92 -37.43 -7.57
CA MET A 353 -11.23 -37.71 -7.00
C MET A 353 -11.69 -39.14 -7.28
N ILE A 354 -11.56 -39.60 -8.53
CA ILE A 354 -11.91 -40.98 -8.91
C ILE A 354 -11.10 -42.00 -8.09
N PHE A 355 -9.80 -41.74 -7.89
CA PHE A 355 -8.96 -42.62 -7.10
C PHE A 355 -9.35 -42.61 -5.61
N GLN A 356 -9.59 -41.43 -5.03
CA GLN A 356 -10.04 -41.30 -3.65
C GLN A 356 -11.37 -42.01 -3.41
N GLU A 357 -12.33 -41.85 -4.30
CA GLU A 357 -13.64 -42.50 -4.23
C GLU A 357 -13.53 -44.03 -4.31
N ARG A 358 -12.65 -44.56 -5.17
CA ARG A 358 -12.36 -46.00 -5.21
C ARG A 358 -11.75 -46.52 -3.91
N VAL A 359 -10.82 -45.77 -3.31
CA VAL A 359 -10.19 -46.16 -2.05
C VAL A 359 -11.21 -46.15 -0.91
N ILE A 360 -12.04 -45.11 -0.83
CA ILE A 360 -13.13 -45.01 0.16
C ILE A 360 -14.11 -46.17 -0.05
N SER A 361 -14.55 -46.42 -1.27
CA SER A 361 -15.49 -47.50 -1.57
C SER A 361 -14.94 -48.88 -1.18
N ARG A 362 -13.66 -49.15 -1.43
CA ARG A 362 -13.02 -50.41 -1.01
C ARG A 362 -12.96 -50.54 0.52
N ARG A 363 -12.55 -49.47 1.22
CA ARG A 363 -12.51 -49.47 2.68
C ARG A 363 -13.88 -49.60 3.32
N GLN A 364 -14.90 -48.98 2.72
CA GLN A 364 -16.29 -49.11 3.16
C GLN A 364 -16.77 -50.55 3.00
N ALA A 365 -16.51 -51.16 1.84
CA ALA A 365 -16.87 -52.55 1.56
C ALA A 365 -16.17 -53.53 2.50
N GLU A 366 -14.86 -53.33 2.75
CA GLU A 366 -14.13 -54.09 3.76
C GLU A 366 -14.79 -53.93 5.13
N PHE A 367 -15.02 -52.70 5.60
CA PHE A 367 -15.63 -52.43 6.90
C PHE A 367 -17.03 -53.06 7.05
N ASP A 368 -17.84 -53.05 6.00
CA ASP A 368 -19.17 -53.67 6.00
C ASP A 368 -19.09 -55.21 6.00
N GLN A 369 -18.11 -55.81 5.31
CA GLN A 369 -17.83 -57.25 5.42
C GLN A 369 -17.42 -57.65 6.85
N TRP A 370 -16.49 -56.91 7.45
CA TRP A 370 -16.09 -57.10 8.85
C TRP A 370 -17.25 -56.96 9.84
N ARG A 371 -18.29 -56.18 9.50
CA ARG A 371 -19.49 -56.02 10.32
C ARG A 371 -20.47 -57.18 10.18
N LEU A 372 -20.53 -57.81 9.01
CA LEU A 372 -21.41 -58.97 8.74
C LEU A 372 -20.83 -60.28 9.27
N GLU A 373 -19.51 -60.38 9.42
CA GLU A 373 -18.82 -61.53 10.04
C GLU A 373 -18.89 -61.54 11.58
N ARG A 374 -19.54 -60.55 12.19
CA ARG A 374 -19.66 -60.37 13.64
C ARG A 374 -21.12 -60.46 14.06
#